data_AF-A0A8J7Z7T5-F1
#
_entry.id   AF-A0A8J7Z7T5-F1
#
_cell.length_a   1.000
_cell.length_b   1.000
_cell.length_c   1.000
_cell.angle_alpha   90.00
_cell.angle_beta   90.00
_cell.angle_gamma   90.00
#
_symmetry.space_group_name_H-M   'P 1'
#
loop_
_entity.id
_entity.type
_entity.pdbx_description
1 polymer ?
#
loop_
_entity_poly.entity_id
_entity_poly.type
_entity_poly.pdbx_seq_one_letter_code
_entity_poly.pdbx_strand_id
1 'polypeptide(L)'
;MAAEAHWMFVTDKYSMVEIIDSAIVVTRFNQKDLLRDLIEIRCDLLQTKSYDDTIQILDQLLKINEKITDVRLSDVVGKLIDQLTLYKKSRDEYDKKVDNIETKATD
;
A
#
# COMPACT_ATOMS: atom_id res chain seq x y z
N MET A 1 15.47 9.66 15.00
CA MET A 1 15.32 8.42 14.21
C MET A 1 13.93 7.80 14.36
N ALA A 2 13.51 7.29 15.53
CA ALA A 2 12.18 6.64 15.65
C ALA A 2 10.97 7.58 15.36
N ALA A 3 10.99 8.81 15.86
CA ALA A 3 9.92 9.79 15.61
C ALA A 3 9.85 10.24 14.15
N GLU A 4 11.00 10.36 13.48
CA GLU A 4 11.10 10.79 12.08
C GLU A 4 10.59 9.71 11.12
N ALA A 5 10.95 8.44 11.37
CA ALA A 5 10.41 7.30 10.64
C ALA A 5 8.89 7.18 10.83
N HIS A 6 8.38 7.45 12.03
CA HIS A 6 6.94 7.46 12.29
C HIS A 6 6.22 8.56 11.50
N TRP A 7 6.76 9.79 11.48
CA TRP A 7 6.18 10.88 10.68
C TRP A 7 6.18 10.57 9.18
N MET A 8 7.27 10.00 8.67
CA MET A 8 7.38 9.57 7.27
C MET A 8 6.30 8.55 6.92
N PHE A 9 6.11 7.52 7.76
CA PHE A 9 5.03 6.57 7.59
C PHE A 9 3.64 7.23 7.58
N VAL A 10 3.39 8.16 8.51
CA VAL A 10 2.10 8.86 8.57
C VAL A 10 1.86 9.65 7.29
N THR A 11 2.86 10.38 6.79
CA THR A 11 2.74 11.14 5.54
C THR A 11 2.49 10.22 4.34
N ASP A 12 3.26 9.15 4.21
CA ASP A 12 3.09 8.16 3.13
C ASP A 12 1.70 7.52 3.17
N LYS A 13 1.22 7.17 4.38
CA LYS A 13 -0.12 6.63 4.58
C LYS A 13 -1.21 7.54 4.04
N TYR A 14 -1.14 8.84 4.34
CA TYR A 14 -2.15 9.78 3.84
C TYR A 14 -2.04 9.99 2.32
N SER A 15 -0.84 9.96 1.75
CA SER A 15 -0.66 9.95 0.29
C SER A 15 -1.34 8.72 -0.35
N MET A 16 -1.19 7.54 0.25
CA MET A 16 -1.88 6.33 -0.22
C MET A 16 -3.41 6.45 -0.09
N VAL A 17 -3.91 7.09 0.98
CA VAL A 17 -5.35 7.37 1.16
C VAL A 17 -5.88 8.30 0.07
N GLU A 18 -5.13 9.31 -0.37
CA GLU A 18 -5.56 10.19 -1.45
C GLU A 18 -5.69 9.46 -2.79
N ILE A 19 -4.79 8.51 -3.06
CA ILE A 19 -4.85 7.67 -4.26
C ILE A 19 -6.09 6.77 -4.21
N ILE A 20 -6.38 6.13 -3.08
CA ILE A 20 -7.57 5.26 -2.98
C ILE A 20 -8.87 6.07 -2.99
N ASP A 21 -8.89 7.28 -2.45
CA ASP A 21 -10.03 8.21 -2.56
C ASP A 21 -10.30 8.57 -4.03
N SER A 22 -9.25 8.76 -4.82
CA SER A 22 -9.39 8.96 -6.27
C SER A 22 -9.96 7.71 -6.96
N ALA A 23 -9.52 6.51 -6.58
CA ALA A 23 -10.06 5.24 -7.10
C ALA A 23 -11.56 5.09 -6.77
N ILE A 24 -11.96 5.42 -5.54
CA ILE A 24 -13.36 5.41 -5.09
C ILE A 24 -14.22 6.36 -5.93
N VAL A 25 -13.73 7.56 -6.23
CA VAL A 25 -14.44 8.53 -7.07
C VAL A 25 -14.65 7.98 -8.47
N VAL A 26 -13.61 7.43 -9.11
CA VAL A 26 -13.73 6.84 -10.47
C VAL A 26 -14.71 5.65 -10.45
N THR A 27 -14.56 4.76 -9.48
CA THR A 27 -15.39 3.56 -9.30
C THR A 27 -16.87 3.89 -9.19
N ARG A 28 -17.20 5.00 -8.49
CA ARG A 28 -18.59 5.45 -8.32
C ARG A 28 -19.32 5.70 -9.65
N PHE A 29 -18.60 6.07 -10.70
CA PHE A 29 -19.19 6.36 -12.01
C PHE A 29 -18.98 5.24 -13.02
N ASN A 30 -17.90 4.47 -12.89
CA ASN A 30 -17.47 3.54 -13.93
C ASN A 30 -17.67 2.06 -13.57
N GLN A 31 -17.58 1.67 -12.29
CA GLN A 31 -17.65 0.26 -11.88
C GLN A 31 -18.14 0.11 -10.42
N LYS A 32 -19.40 0.48 -10.16
CA LYS A 32 -19.96 0.64 -8.80
C LYS A 32 -19.91 -0.62 -7.92
N ASP A 33 -19.88 -1.80 -8.51
CA ASP A 33 -19.78 -3.09 -7.82
C ASP A 33 -18.51 -3.21 -6.97
N LEU A 34 -17.41 -2.55 -7.35
CA LEU A 34 -16.16 -2.54 -6.59
C LEU A 34 -16.08 -1.45 -5.53
N LEU A 35 -17.09 -0.57 -5.44
CA LEU A 35 -17.05 0.60 -4.55
C LEU A 35 -16.91 0.20 -3.08
N ARG A 36 -17.62 -0.85 -2.66
CA ARG A 36 -17.55 -1.35 -1.28
C ARG A 36 -16.16 -1.88 -0.95
N ASP A 37 -15.62 -2.73 -1.81
CA ASP A 37 -14.30 -3.33 -1.61
C ASP A 37 -13.23 -2.23 -1.46
N LEU A 38 -13.26 -1.18 -2.30
CA LEU A 38 -12.31 -0.06 -2.18
C LEU A 38 -12.48 0.78 -0.91
N ILE A 39 -13.71 0.96 -0.42
CA ILE A 39 -13.97 1.64 0.86
C ILE A 39 -13.43 0.81 2.03
N GLU A 40 -13.58 -0.51 2.00
CA GLU A 40 -13.05 -1.41 3.02
C GLU A 40 -11.51 -1.34 3.05
N ILE A 41 -10.84 -1.42 1.89
CA ILE A 41 -9.38 -1.24 1.80
C ILE A 41 -8.94 0.13 2.34
N ARG A 42 -9.68 1.20 2.04
CA ARG A 42 -9.37 2.54 2.57
C ARG A 42 -9.43 2.58 4.09
N CYS A 43 -10.44 1.94 4.68
CA CYS A 43 -10.58 1.84 6.13
C CYS A 43 -9.43 1.05 6.75
N ASP A 44 -9.07 -0.08 6.16
CA ASP A 44 -7.94 -0.91 6.61
C ASP A 44 -6.63 -0.12 6.51
N LEU A 45 -6.42 0.62 5.41
CA LEU A 45 -5.27 1.49 5.23
C LEU A 45 -5.17 2.54 6.34
N LEU A 46 -6.27 3.19 6.73
CA LEU A 46 -6.25 4.17 7.83
C LEU A 46 -5.89 3.55 9.19
N GLN A 47 -6.24 2.29 9.39
CA GLN A 47 -5.96 1.53 10.62
C GLN A 47 -4.52 1.03 10.72
N THR A 48 -3.77 1.02 9.60
CA THR A 48 -2.35 0.65 9.60
C THR A 48 -1.53 1.56 10.52
N LYS A 49 -0.59 0.94 11.25
CA LYS A 49 0.30 1.58 12.23
C LYS A 49 1.77 1.49 11.82
N SER A 50 2.07 0.65 10.85
CA SER A 50 3.42 0.41 10.34
C SER A 50 3.38 0.02 8.85
N TYR A 51 4.55 0.03 8.21
CA TYR A 51 4.68 -0.48 6.84
C TYR A 51 4.40 -2.00 6.73
N ASP A 52 4.53 -2.80 7.81
CA ASP A 52 4.14 -4.22 7.77
C ASP A 52 2.66 -4.40 7.50
N ASP A 53 1.85 -3.60 8.20
CA ASP A 53 0.39 -3.67 8.08
C ASP A 53 -0.06 -3.36 6.65
N THR A 54 0.74 -2.57 5.90
CA THR A 54 0.43 -2.20 4.51
C THR A 54 0.61 -3.35 3.51
N ILE A 55 1.29 -4.44 3.87
CA ILE A 55 1.41 -5.62 3.00
C ILE A 55 0.05 -6.28 2.77
N GLN A 56 -0.81 -6.32 3.80
CA GLN A 56 -2.16 -6.87 3.67
C GLN A 56 -3.01 -6.04 2.70
N ILE A 57 -2.80 -4.73 2.67
CA ILE A 57 -3.46 -3.80 1.74
C ILE A 57 -3.05 -4.12 0.29
N LEU A 58 -1.76 -4.40 0.04
CA LEU A 58 -1.28 -4.79 -1.28
C LEU A 58 -2.00 -6.05 -1.80
N ASP A 59 -2.13 -7.08 -0.96
CA ASP A 59 -2.83 -8.32 -1.34
C ASP A 59 -4.31 -8.09 -1.65
N GLN A 60 -4.99 -7.21 -0.89
CA GLN A 60 -6.37 -6.83 -1.18
C GLN A 60 -6.49 -6.09 -2.51
N LEU A 61 -5.59 -5.15 -2.80
CA LEU A 61 -5.58 -4.38 -4.05
C LEU A 61 -5.32 -5.26 -5.26
N LEU A 62 -4.39 -6.22 -5.17
CA LEU A 62 -4.13 -7.18 -6.25
C LEU A 62 -5.40 -7.99 -6.59
N LYS A 63 -6.14 -8.46 -5.59
CA LYS A 63 -7.41 -9.17 -5.78
C LYS A 63 -8.50 -8.30 -6.40
N ILE A 64 -8.58 -7.02 -6.04
CA ILE A 64 -9.51 -6.09 -6.69
C ILE A 64 -9.07 -5.86 -8.13
N ASN A 65 -7.77 -5.69 -8.38
CA ASN A 65 -7.25 -5.38 -9.70
C ASN A 65 -7.61 -6.43 -10.75
N GLU A 66 -7.69 -7.70 -10.38
CA GLU A 66 -8.17 -8.79 -11.24
C GLU A 66 -9.63 -8.61 -11.70
N LYS A 67 -10.44 -7.85 -10.95
CA LYS A 67 -11.85 -7.57 -11.25
C LYS A 67 -12.06 -6.25 -11.99
N ILE A 68 -11.04 -5.40 -12.07
CA ILE A 68 -11.17 -4.07 -12.70
C ILE A 68 -11.24 -4.24 -14.21
N THR A 69 -12.27 -3.65 -14.82
CA THR A 69 -12.44 -3.59 -16.28
C THR A 69 -12.31 -2.18 -16.82
N ASP A 70 -12.50 -1.16 -15.97
CA ASP A 70 -12.31 0.24 -16.34
C ASP A 70 -10.82 0.62 -16.35
N VAL A 71 -10.37 1.16 -17.48
CA VAL A 71 -8.96 1.54 -17.71
C VAL A 71 -8.50 2.62 -16.73
N ARG A 72 -9.33 3.62 -16.44
CA ARG A 72 -8.95 4.72 -15.54
C ARG A 72 -8.83 4.23 -14.10
N LEU A 73 -9.75 3.37 -13.69
CA LEU A 73 -9.69 2.74 -12.38
C LEU A 73 -8.44 1.86 -12.25
N SER A 74 -8.10 1.10 -13.30
CA SER A 74 -6.89 0.28 -13.34
C SER A 74 -5.63 1.13 -13.21
N ASP A 75 -5.56 2.27 -13.92
CA ASP A 75 -4.43 3.19 -13.83
C ASP A 75 -4.25 3.77 -12.41
N VAL A 76 -5.35 4.13 -11.74
CA VAL A 76 -5.29 4.71 -10.39
C VAL A 76 -4.92 3.64 -9.35
N VAL A 77 -5.54 2.46 -9.41
CA VAL A 77 -5.24 1.34 -8.51
C VAL A 77 -3.82 0.81 -8.73
N GLY A 78 -3.36 0.77 -9.99
CA GLY A 78 -2.01 0.37 -10.36
C GLY A 78 -0.93 1.23 -9.69
N LYS A 79 -1.11 2.56 -9.64
CA LYS A 79 -0.18 3.46 -8.92
C LYS A 79 -0.04 3.11 -7.44
N LEU A 80 -1.14 2.74 -6.79
CA LEU A 80 -1.12 2.37 -5.38
C LEU A 80 -0.42 1.02 -5.17
N ILE A 81 -0.67 0.05 -6.06
CA ILE A 81 0.02 -1.25 -6.08
C ILE A 81 1.53 -1.06 -6.26
N ASP A 82 1.95 -0.21 -7.20
CA ASP A 82 3.37 0.08 -7.44
C ASP A 82 4.04 0.68 -6.22
N GLN A 83 3.40 1.68 -5.59
CA GLN A 83 3.92 2.33 -4.40
C GLN A 83 4.10 1.34 -3.23
N LEU A 84 3.10 0.50 -2.97
CA LEU A 84 3.17 -0.54 -1.93
C LEU A 84 4.21 -1.62 -2.25
N THR A 85 4.35 -1.99 -3.52
CA THR A 85 5.35 -2.96 -3.96
C THR A 85 6.78 -2.42 -3.74
N LEU A 86 7.00 -1.13 -4.00
CA LEU A 86 8.28 -0.47 -3.73
C LEU A 86 8.62 -0.48 -2.24
N TYR A 87 7.64 -0.20 -1.37
CA TYR A 87 7.85 -0.28 0.08
C TYR A 87 8.21 -1.69 0.54
N LYS A 88 7.48 -2.70 0.05
CA LYS A 88 7.78 -4.11 0.34
C LYS A 88 9.21 -4.47 -0.07
N LYS A 89 9.62 -4.11 -1.29
CA LYS A 89 10.97 -4.39 -1.78
C LYS A 89 12.06 -3.68 -0.98
N SER A 90 11.89 -2.39 -0.69
CA SER A 90 12.82 -1.61 0.11
C SER A 90 13.04 -2.25 1.49
N ARG A 91 11.97 -2.78 2.07
CA ARG A 91 12.01 -3.50 3.33
C ARG A 91 12.75 -4.84 3.25
N ASP A 92 12.42 -5.67 2.27
CA ASP A 92 13.11 -6.95 2.06
C ASP A 92 14.63 -6.74 1.86
N GLU A 93 15.03 -5.65 1.23
CA GLU A 93 16.44 -5.26 1.08
C GLU A 93 17.07 -4.78 2.38
N TYR A 94 16.32 -4.07 3.23
CA TYR A 94 16.78 -3.64 4.55
C TYR A 94 16.99 -4.83 5.49
N ASP A 95 16.00 -5.73 5.58
CA ASP A 95 16.06 -6.90 6.46
C ASP A 95 17.27 -7.80 6.10
N LYS A 96 17.49 -8.04 4.79
CA LYS A 96 18.69 -8.74 4.31
C LYS A 96 20.00 -8.07 4.70
N LYS A 97 20.05 -6.74 4.77
CA LYS A 97 21.28 -6.01 5.18
C LYS A 97 21.52 -6.15 6.67
N VAL A 98 20.47 -6.11 7.49
CA VAL A 98 20.55 -6.30 8.94
C VAL A 98 21.07 -7.70 9.26
N ASP A 99 20.48 -8.74 8.65
CA ASP A 99 20.90 -10.13 8.85
C ASP A 99 22.39 -10.34 8.55
N ASN A 100 22.88 -9.73 7.46
CA ASN A 100 24.30 -9.78 7.06
C ASN A 100 25.24 -9.03 8.01
N ILE A 101 24.76 -7.98 8.70
CA ILE A 101 25.54 -7.23 9.69
C ILE A 101 25.64 -8.05 10.98
N GLU A 102 24.54 -8.66 11.42
CA GLU A 102 24.50 -9.48 12.62
C GLU A 102 25.36 -10.74 12.48
N THR A 103 25.32 -11.42 11.33
CA THR A 103 26.23 -12.56 11.08
C THR A 103 27.70 -12.14 11.15
N LYS A 104 28.08 -11.01 10.55
CA LYS A 104 29.46 -10.49 10.59
C LYS A 104 29.93 -9.99 11.96
N ALA A 105 29.01 -9.63 12.85
CA ALA A 105 29.34 -9.18 14.20
C ALA A 105 29.53 -10.34 15.19
N THR A 106 29.12 -11.56 14.80
CA THR A 106 29.16 -12.75 15.65
C THR A 106 30.31 -13.72 15.27
N ASP A 107 31.01 -13.46 14.16
CA ASP A 107 32.25 -14.12 13.72
C ASP A 107 33.49 -13.33 14.15
#